data_AF-A0A2P4SZB8-F1
#
_entry.id   AF-A0A2P4SZB8-F1
#
_cell.length_a   1.000
_cell.length_b   1.000
_cell.length_c   1.000
_cell.angle_alpha   90.00
_cell.angle_beta   90.00
_cell.angle_gamma   90.00
#
_symmetry.space_group_name_H-M   'P 1'
#
loop_
_entity.id
_entity.type
_entity.pdbx_description
1 polymer ?
#
loop_
_entity_poly.entity_id
_entity_poly.type
_entity_poly.pdbx_seq_one_letter_code
_entity_poly.pdbx_strand_id
1 'polypeptide(L)'
;MTNFEKNFHQEMVSQLHNFAAVGDTARLKALLSRSPSLINATAGNGWTALMYAARNGHFDVVRILLEGGCDRSIINKSRQTALDIAKFWGYKHIANLLANAKGGQKPGFLPTEVKEYSNYFGTTLLDRRSDKRIDSKWLSKKQSHPATVYILFSDLSPLVTLSGGAEKSQQPEVRLCRLRHKDVEQCMSQTEEFTLIFLGVDLQFHMNLTVAAHNGKVLQEDDEDGLIAWFALSINPTSAERFKQKHEDCYFLHPPMPALLQLPENEAGVVAQARSILAWHSRYRFCPTCGSATKIEEGGYKKTCVKEDCPSLQGVHNTSYPRVVLQKLKYVPFMSITDPVVIMQVIHPDGNHCLLGRQKRFPPGMFTCLAGFVEPGE
;
A
#
# COMPACT_ATOMS: atom_id res chain seq x y z
N MET A 1 -24.76 46.84 -22.46
CA MET A 1 -23.48 46.97 -21.76
C MET A 1 -23.03 48.41 -21.81
N THR A 2 -22.90 49.04 -20.65
CA THR A 2 -22.37 50.41 -20.51
C THR A 2 -20.92 50.47 -21.01
N ASN A 3 -20.41 51.64 -21.42
CA ASN A 3 -19.01 51.78 -21.87
C ASN A 3 -17.99 51.27 -20.83
N PHE A 4 -18.35 51.31 -19.54
CA PHE A 4 -17.56 50.80 -18.43
C PHE A 4 -17.46 49.26 -18.42
N GLU A 5 -18.58 48.55 -18.60
CA GLU A 5 -18.62 47.09 -18.64
C GLU A 5 -17.85 46.50 -19.83
N LYS A 6 -17.89 47.19 -20.99
CA LYS A 6 -17.11 46.79 -22.17
C LYS A 6 -15.60 46.91 -21.92
N ASN A 7 -15.17 47.98 -21.25
CA ASN A 7 -13.77 48.21 -20.94
C ASN A 7 -13.24 47.17 -19.93
N PHE A 8 -14.02 46.88 -18.88
CA PHE A 8 -13.67 45.88 -17.88
C PHE A 8 -13.56 44.46 -18.45
N HIS A 9 -14.50 44.07 -19.34
CA HIS A 9 -14.43 42.76 -20.01
C HIS A 9 -13.18 42.65 -20.90
N GLN A 10 -12.83 43.70 -21.65
CA GLN A 10 -11.62 43.71 -22.48
C GLN A 10 -10.34 43.58 -21.65
N GLU A 11 -10.29 44.21 -20.48
CA GLU A 11 -9.16 44.09 -19.56
C GLU A 11 -8.99 42.66 -19.03
N MET A 12 -10.09 42.00 -18.63
CA MET A 12 -10.04 40.60 -18.17
C MET A 12 -9.60 39.63 -19.27
N VAL A 13 -10.05 39.85 -20.52
CA VAL A 13 -9.58 39.06 -21.68
C VAL A 13 -8.08 39.24 -21.90
N SER A 14 -7.59 40.49 -21.82
CA SER A 14 -6.16 40.78 -21.94
C SER A 14 -5.33 40.12 -20.83
N GLN A 15 -5.83 40.12 -19.59
CA GLN A 15 -5.18 39.44 -18.47
C GLN A 15 -5.12 37.92 -18.68
N LEU A 16 -6.22 37.30 -19.12
CA LEU A 16 -6.24 35.87 -19.43
C LEU A 16 -5.20 35.50 -20.49
N HIS A 17 -5.11 36.27 -21.58
CA HIS A 17 -4.13 36.03 -22.64
C HIS A 17 -2.70 36.22 -22.15
N ASN A 18 -2.44 37.22 -21.31
CA ASN A 18 -1.11 37.42 -20.72
C ASN A 18 -0.71 36.25 -19.80
N PHE A 19 -1.60 35.79 -18.92
CA PHE A 19 -1.33 34.63 -18.07
C PHE A 19 -1.05 33.37 -18.90
N ALA A 20 -1.80 33.19 -19.99
CA ALA A 20 -1.56 32.07 -20.89
C ALA A 20 -0.24 32.19 -21.68
N ALA A 21 0.16 33.39 -22.05
CA ALA A 21 1.40 33.66 -22.78
C ALA A 21 2.65 33.54 -21.88
N VAL A 22 2.55 33.82 -20.57
CA VAL A 22 3.69 33.73 -19.63
C VAL A 22 3.75 32.37 -18.92
N GLY A 23 2.65 31.59 -18.94
CA GLY A 23 2.59 30.28 -18.28
C GLY A 23 2.10 30.34 -16.82
N ASP A 24 1.46 31.43 -16.40
CA ASP A 24 0.98 31.62 -15.02
C ASP A 24 -0.29 30.81 -14.76
N THR A 25 -0.11 29.54 -14.37
CA THR A 25 -1.20 28.60 -14.13
C THR A 25 -2.09 29.00 -12.95
N ALA A 26 -1.52 29.63 -11.90
CA ALA A 26 -2.25 30.00 -10.69
C ALA A 26 -3.25 31.13 -10.96
N ARG A 27 -2.79 32.22 -11.60
CA ARG A 27 -3.67 33.35 -11.93
C ARG A 27 -4.66 33.01 -13.04
N LEU A 28 -4.26 32.18 -14.01
CA LEU A 28 -5.16 31.70 -15.05
C LEU A 28 -6.32 30.90 -14.47
N LYS A 29 -6.05 29.95 -13.55
CA LYS A 29 -7.10 29.20 -12.85
C LYS A 29 -8.00 30.12 -12.02
N ALA A 30 -7.42 31.03 -11.23
CA ALA A 30 -8.20 31.95 -10.40
C ALA A 30 -9.15 32.82 -11.24
N LEU A 31 -8.69 33.31 -12.39
CA LEU A 31 -9.50 34.12 -13.30
C LEU A 31 -10.65 33.31 -13.94
N LEU A 32 -10.36 32.10 -14.43
CA LEU A 32 -11.37 31.23 -15.05
C LEU A 32 -12.40 30.71 -14.05
N SER A 33 -12.02 30.47 -12.78
CA SER A 33 -12.98 30.12 -11.72
C SER A 33 -13.97 31.24 -11.45
N ARG A 34 -13.53 32.50 -11.52
CA ARG A 34 -14.40 33.67 -11.34
C ARG A 34 -15.21 34.01 -12.58
N SER A 35 -14.70 33.72 -13.77
CA SER A 35 -15.33 34.06 -15.04
C SER A 35 -15.08 32.99 -16.11
N PRO A 36 -15.83 31.87 -16.07
CA PRO A 36 -15.65 30.75 -17.00
C PRO A 36 -15.92 31.09 -18.47
N SER A 37 -16.78 32.10 -18.72
CA SER A 37 -17.14 32.57 -20.07
C SER A 37 -15.94 33.11 -20.88
N LEU A 38 -14.82 33.45 -20.22
CA LEU A 38 -13.65 34.00 -20.88
C LEU A 38 -12.79 32.94 -21.60
N ILE A 39 -13.04 31.65 -21.37
CA ILE A 39 -12.14 30.57 -21.80
C ILE A 39 -11.87 30.54 -23.32
N ASN A 40 -12.86 30.97 -24.11
CA ASN A 40 -12.78 31.04 -25.58
C ASN A 40 -12.64 32.48 -26.11
N ALA A 41 -12.39 33.47 -25.24
CA ALA A 41 -12.30 34.86 -25.65
C ALA A 41 -11.10 35.10 -26.57
N THR A 42 -11.32 35.87 -27.63
CA THR A 42 -10.32 36.19 -28.66
C THR A 42 -9.81 37.62 -28.53
N ALA A 43 -8.51 37.82 -28.76
CA ALA A 43 -7.92 39.14 -28.92
C ALA A 43 -8.32 39.77 -30.27
N GLY A 44 -7.96 41.04 -30.49
CA GLY A 44 -8.28 41.76 -31.74
C GLY A 44 -7.69 41.13 -33.02
N ASN A 45 -6.72 40.22 -32.90
CA ASN A 45 -6.13 39.44 -33.99
C ASN A 45 -6.70 38.01 -34.10
N GLY A 46 -7.74 37.67 -33.33
CA GLY A 46 -8.37 36.35 -33.29
C GLY A 46 -7.64 35.31 -32.43
N TRP A 47 -6.64 35.70 -31.64
CA TRP A 47 -5.89 34.76 -30.78
C TRP A 47 -6.64 34.43 -29.49
N THR A 48 -6.69 33.14 -29.14
CA THR A 48 -7.23 32.66 -27.85
C THR A 48 -6.11 32.39 -26.85
N ALA A 49 -6.47 32.24 -25.57
CA ALA A 49 -5.53 31.81 -24.53
C ALA A 49 -4.82 30.49 -24.89
N LEU A 50 -5.55 29.54 -25.51
CA LEU A 50 -4.99 28.26 -25.95
C LEU A 50 -3.89 28.44 -27.01
N MET A 51 -4.06 29.39 -27.93
CA MET A 51 -3.06 29.70 -28.96
C MET A 51 -1.80 30.35 -28.38
N TYR A 52 -1.95 31.26 -27.42
CA TYR A 52 -0.80 31.86 -26.72
C TYR A 52 0.01 30.81 -25.95
N ALA A 53 -0.67 29.93 -25.21
CA ALA A 53 -0.03 28.83 -24.49
C ALA A 53 0.67 27.85 -25.45
N ALA A 54 0.04 27.50 -26.57
CA ALA A 54 0.61 26.63 -27.59
C ALA A 54 1.83 27.25 -28.29
N ARG A 55 1.81 28.56 -28.57
CA ARG A 55 2.93 29.29 -29.19
C ARG A 55 4.16 29.33 -28.29
N ASN A 56 3.97 29.45 -26.98
CA ASN A 56 5.06 29.66 -26.02
C ASN A 56 5.48 28.36 -25.31
N GLY A 57 4.91 27.21 -25.67
CA GLY A 57 5.32 25.91 -25.12
C GLY A 57 4.79 25.62 -23.71
N HIS A 58 3.75 26.32 -23.25
CA HIS A 58 3.24 26.16 -21.88
C HIS A 58 2.27 24.98 -21.78
N PHE A 59 2.80 23.77 -21.68
CA PHE A 59 2.03 22.52 -21.61
C PHE A 59 0.97 22.52 -20.49
N ASP A 60 1.32 22.98 -19.29
CA ASP A 60 0.39 23.00 -18.16
C ASP A 60 -0.80 23.94 -18.37
N VAL A 61 -0.56 25.09 -19.00
CA VAL A 61 -1.65 26.02 -19.36
C VAL A 61 -2.54 25.40 -20.44
N VAL A 62 -1.95 24.77 -21.47
CA VAL A 62 -2.72 24.04 -22.49
C VAL A 62 -3.61 22.98 -21.83
N ARG A 63 -3.05 22.19 -20.91
CA ARG A 63 -3.80 21.19 -20.13
C ARG A 63 -4.97 21.82 -19.37
N ILE A 64 -4.73 22.88 -18.59
CA ILE A 64 -5.78 23.55 -17.79
C ILE A 64 -6.91 24.08 -18.67
N LEU A 65 -6.58 24.71 -19.80
CA LEU A 65 -7.59 25.24 -20.72
C LEU A 65 -8.41 24.12 -21.36
N LEU A 66 -7.79 23.00 -21.71
CA LEU A 66 -8.47 21.82 -22.23
C LEU A 66 -9.38 21.17 -21.17
N GLU A 67 -8.94 21.07 -19.91
CA GLU A 67 -9.74 20.60 -18.77
C GLU A 67 -10.96 21.50 -18.52
N GLY A 68 -10.80 22.81 -18.74
CA GLY A 68 -11.87 23.80 -18.68
C GLY A 68 -12.86 23.77 -19.85
N GLY A 69 -12.63 22.92 -20.86
CA GLY A 69 -13.54 22.76 -22.00
C GLY A 69 -13.39 23.83 -23.08
N CYS A 70 -12.19 24.38 -23.28
CA CYS A 70 -11.96 25.35 -24.34
C CYS A 70 -12.18 24.76 -25.75
N ASP A 71 -12.63 25.60 -26.67
CA ASP A 71 -12.80 25.25 -28.07
C ASP A 71 -11.47 25.35 -28.81
N ARG A 72 -10.94 24.18 -29.19
CA ARG A 72 -9.67 24.05 -29.92
C ARG A 72 -9.79 24.30 -31.42
N SER A 73 -11.01 24.39 -31.95
CA SER A 73 -11.29 24.57 -33.38
C SER A 73 -11.26 26.03 -33.81
N ILE A 74 -11.22 26.98 -32.86
CA ILE A 74 -11.11 28.41 -33.14
C ILE A 74 -9.84 28.68 -33.97
N ILE A 75 -9.99 29.50 -35.00
CA ILE A 75 -8.91 29.94 -35.88
C ILE A 75 -8.63 31.43 -35.69
N ASN A 76 -7.36 31.82 -35.73
CA ASN A 76 -6.96 33.23 -35.73
C ASN A 76 -7.11 33.87 -37.13
N LYS A 77 -6.80 35.17 -37.26
CA LYS A 77 -6.81 35.88 -38.56
C LYS A 77 -5.87 35.29 -39.62
N SER A 78 -4.86 34.51 -39.21
CA SER A 78 -3.95 33.77 -40.09
C SER A 78 -4.45 32.37 -40.45
N ARG A 79 -5.70 32.03 -40.09
CA ARG A 79 -6.32 30.72 -40.29
C ARG A 79 -5.63 29.56 -39.57
N GLN A 80 -4.95 29.82 -38.45
CA GLN A 80 -4.26 28.80 -37.66
C GLN A 80 -5.06 28.45 -36.40
N THR A 81 -5.16 27.15 -36.11
CA THR A 81 -5.61 26.62 -34.81
C THR A 81 -4.45 26.57 -33.80
N ALA A 82 -4.75 26.33 -32.52
CA ALA A 82 -3.70 26.08 -31.53
C ALA A 82 -2.82 24.85 -31.88
N LEU A 83 -3.39 23.84 -32.56
CA LEU A 83 -2.65 22.67 -33.03
C LEU A 83 -1.66 23.04 -34.14
N ASP A 84 -2.06 23.88 -35.09
CA ASP A 84 -1.19 24.33 -36.17
C ASP A 84 -0.01 25.14 -35.63
N ILE A 85 -0.28 25.99 -34.64
CA ILE A 85 0.74 26.75 -33.92
C ILE A 85 1.71 25.80 -33.21
N ALA A 86 1.22 24.84 -32.43
CA ALA A 86 2.08 23.88 -31.72
C ALA A 86 2.97 23.07 -32.67
N LYS A 87 2.44 22.67 -33.83
CA LYS A 87 3.21 21.98 -34.89
C LYS A 87 4.28 22.89 -35.51
N PHE A 88 3.92 24.13 -35.84
CA PHE A 88 4.84 25.10 -36.43
C PHE A 88 6.05 25.37 -35.53
N TRP A 89 5.85 25.49 -34.22
CA TRP A 89 6.92 25.71 -33.24
C TRP A 89 7.62 24.42 -32.75
N GLY A 90 7.21 23.24 -33.26
CA GLY A 90 7.86 21.97 -32.95
C GLY A 90 7.53 21.37 -31.57
N TYR A 91 6.51 21.86 -30.87
CA TYR A 91 6.11 21.35 -29.55
C TYR A 91 5.29 20.07 -29.67
N LYS A 92 5.97 18.95 -29.95
CA LYS A 92 5.35 17.62 -30.17
C LYS A 92 4.42 17.18 -29.03
N HIS A 93 4.80 17.41 -27.78
CA HIS A 93 4.01 17.04 -26.60
C HIS A 93 2.68 17.82 -26.51
N ILE A 94 2.68 19.12 -26.86
CA ILE A 94 1.46 19.95 -26.95
C ILE A 94 0.63 19.56 -28.18
N ALA A 95 1.27 19.34 -29.33
CA ALA A 95 0.58 18.93 -30.55
C ALA A 95 -0.14 17.59 -30.36
N ASN A 96 0.50 16.62 -29.71
CA ASN A 96 -0.12 15.34 -29.35
C ASN A 96 -1.31 15.53 -28.41
N LEU A 97 -1.17 16.39 -27.40
CA LEU A 97 -2.25 16.69 -26.46
C LEU A 97 -3.47 17.32 -27.15
N LEU A 98 -3.24 18.26 -28.08
CA LEU A 98 -4.28 18.92 -28.85
C LEU A 98 -4.91 18.00 -29.92
N ALA A 99 -4.17 17.03 -30.46
CA ALA A 99 -4.66 16.06 -31.43
C ALA A 99 -5.48 14.92 -30.79
N ASN A 100 -5.11 14.48 -29.58
CA ASN A 100 -5.68 13.28 -28.95
C ASN A 100 -7.04 13.46 -28.28
N ALA A 101 -7.50 14.68 -28.03
CA ALA A 101 -8.85 14.88 -27.49
C ALA A 101 -9.87 15.11 -28.62
N LYS A 102 -10.39 14.00 -29.15
CA LYS A 102 -11.53 14.00 -30.08
C LYS A 102 -12.83 14.33 -29.32
N GLY A 103 -13.59 15.28 -29.87
CA GLY A 103 -15.03 15.49 -29.62
C GLY A 103 -15.50 15.43 -28.16
N GLY A 104 -15.47 16.56 -27.45
CA GLY A 104 -16.25 16.77 -26.23
C GLY A 104 -15.92 15.91 -25.00
N GLN A 105 -15.03 14.93 -25.09
CA GLN A 105 -14.58 14.16 -23.93
C GLN A 105 -13.31 14.76 -23.33
N LYS A 106 -13.33 14.92 -22.00
CA LYS A 106 -12.17 15.31 -21.19
C LYS A 106 -11.00 14.39 -21.56
N PRO A 107 -9.81 14.93 -21.88
CA PRO A 107 -8.62 14.08 -21.94
C PRO A 107 -8.48 13.39 -20.58
N GLY A 108 -8.34 12.07 -20.57
CA GLY A 108 -8.15 11.28 -19.36
C GLY A 108 -6.80 11.57 -18.72
N PHE A 109 -6.66 12.73 -18.07
CA PHE A 109 -5.57 12.98 -17.15
C PHE A 109 -5.86 12.20 -15.87
N LEU A 110 -4.84 11.51 -15.35
CA LEU A 110 -4.92 10.94 -14.00
C LEU A 110 -5.31 12.09 -13.05
N PRO A 111 -6.42 11.97 -12.30
CA PRO A 111 -6.86 13.03 -11.41
C PRO A 111 -5.75 13.34 -10.41
N THR A 112 -5.51 14.63 -10.17
CA THR A 112 -4.61 15.11 -9.10
C THR A 112 -5.24 14.96 -7.72
N GLU A 113 -6.42 14.34 -7.64
CA GLU A 113 -7.02 13.92 -6.38
C GLU A 113 -6.08 12.92 -5.72
N VAL A 114 -5.70 13.24 -4.47
CA VAL A 114 -5.00 12.33 -3.58
C VAL A 114 -5.92 11.13 -3.41
N LYS A 115 -5.70 10.07 -4.21
CA LYS A 115 -6.33 8.78 -3.95
C LYS A 115 -5.90 8.37 -2.55
N GLU A 116 -6.86 8.10 -1.68
CA GLU A 116 -6.59 7.40 -0.43
C GLU A 116 -5.80 6.13 -0.78
N TYR A 117 -4.55 6.08 -0.32
CA TYR A 117 -3.72 4.90 -0.50
C TYR A 117 -4.31 3.81 0.39
N SER A 118 -4.98 2.83 -0.21
CA SER A 118 -5.36 1.61 0.50
C SER A 118 -4.09 0.81 0.78
N ASN A 119 -3.61 0.84 2.02
CA ASN A 119 -2.54 -0.06 2.45
C ASN A 119 -3.10 -1.47 2.62
N TYR A 120 -3.17 -2.21 1.51
CA TYR A 120 -3.68 -3.58 1.49
C TYR A 120 -2.96 -4.49 2.50
N PHE A 121 -1.64 -4.34 2.65
CA PHE A 121 -0.83 -5.07 3.64
C PHE A 121 -0.96 -4.56 5.08
N GLY A 122 -1.55 -3.38 5.26
CA GLY A 122 -1.93 -2.80 6.55
C GLY A 122 -3.30 -3.27 7.02
N THR A 123 -4.11 -3.86 6.14
CA THR A 123 -5.37 -4.51 6.50
C THR A 123 -5.05 -5.76 7.33
N THR A 124 -5.26 -5.67 8.63
CA THR A 124 -4.97 -6.75 9.57
C THR A 124 -6.12 -6.89 10.56
N LEU A 125 -6.32 -8.11 11.06
CA LEU A 125 -7.23 -8.40 12.16
C LEU A 125 -6.73 -7.87 13.51
N LEU A 126 -5.47 -7.43 13.57
CA LEU A 126 -4.75 -7.24 14.83
C LEU A 126 -4.29 -5.79 15.01
N ASP A 127 -4.49 -5.25 16.21
CA ASP A 127 -3.68 -4.16 16.69
C ASP A 127 -2.31 -4.72 17.09
N ARG A 128 -1.26 -4.29 16.41
CA ARG A 128 0.10 -4.82 16.58
C ARG A 128 0.68 -4.58 17.98
N ARG A 129 0.15 -3.61 18.75
CA ARG A 129 0.58 -3.28 20.12
C ARG A 129 2.09 -3.39 20.33
N SER A 130 2.85 -2.64 19.54
CA SER A 130 4.32 -2.69 19.60
C SER A 130 4.87 -2.27 20.97
N ASP A 131 4.11 -1.48 21.73
CA ASP A 131 4.37 -1.13 23.13
C ASP A 131 4.51 -2.36 24.03
N LYS A 132 3.79 -3.45 23.74
CA LYS A 132 3.79 -4.68 24.53
C LYS A 132 4.95 -5.61 24.24
N ARG A 133 5.71 -5.38 23.16
CA ARG A 133 6.82 -6.25 22.74
C ARG A 133 7.96 -6.31 23.76
N ILE A 134 8.18 -5.23 24.50
CA ILE A 134 9.22 -5.12 25.54
C ILE A 134 8.75 -5.62 26.91
N ASP A 135 7.45 -5.86 27.09
CA ASP A 135 6.88 -6.29 28.37
C ASP A 135 6.90 -7.83 28.47
N SER A 136 8.04 -8.36 28.87
CA SER A 136 8.24 -9.81 29.01
C SER A 136 7.27 -10.45 30.00
N LYS A 137 6.85 -9.72 31.05
CA LYS A 137 5.90 -10.26 32.05
C LYS A 137 4.51 -10.42 31.43
N TRP A 138 4.05 -9.39 30.71
CA TRP A 138 2.77 -9.43 30.00
C TRP A 138 2.77 -10.50 28.91
N LEU A 139 3.84 -10.60 28.12
CA LEU A 139 3.97 -11.63 27.09
C LEU A 139 3.90 -13.04 27.67
N SER A 140 4.63 -13.32 28.76
CA SER A 140 4.60 -14.63 29.43
C SER A 140 3.21 -14.95 29.99
N LYS A 141 2.51 -13.98 30.60
CA LYS A 141 1.13 -14.15 31.09
C LYS A 141 0.17 -14.46 29.94
N LYS A 142 0.29 -13.76 28.80
CA LYS A 142 -0.56 -14.01 27.62
C LYS A 142 -0.23 -15.32 26.93
N GLN A 143 0.99 -15.82 26.98
CA GLN A 143 1.33 -17.13 26.39
C GLN A 143 0.57 -18.28 27.03
N SER A 144 0.36 -18.27 28.35
CA SER A 144 -0.42 -19.31 29.04
C SER A 144 -1.92 -19.03 29.10
N HIS A 145 -2.37 -17.88 28.61
CA HIS A 145 -3.76 -17.46 28.73
C HIS A 145 -4.69 -18.29 27.81
N PRO A 146 -5.84 -18.80 28.29
CA PRO A 146 -6.70 -19.69 27.52
C PRO A 146 -7.33 -19.01 26.28
N ALA A 147 -7.55 -17.69 26.33
CA ALA A 147 -8.10 -16.94 25.22
C ALA A 147 -7.06 -16.62 24.12
N THR A 148 -5.77 -16.84 24.36
CA THR A 148 -4.72 -16.52 23.38
C THR A 148 -4.85 -17.39 22.15
N VAL A 149 -4.61 -16.78 20.98
CA VAL A 149 -4.67 -17.43 19.67
C VAL A 149 -3.27 -17.72 19.18
N TYR A 150 -3.06 -18.92 18.67
CA TYR A 150 -1.83 -19.35 18.03
C TYR A 150 -2.08 -19.69 16.57
N ILE A 151 -1.17 -19.24 15.70
CA ILE A 151 -1.07 -19.72 14.31
C ILE A 151 0.21 -20.54 14.20
N LEU A 152 0.06 -21.80 13.80
CA LEU A 152 1.18 -22.72 13.68
C LEU A 152 1.83 -22.62 12.30
N PHE A 153 3.15 -22.72 12.26
CA PHE A 153 3.96 -22.75 11.05
C PHE A 153 4.93 -23.92 11.07
N SER A 154 5.15 -24.49 9.88
CA SER A 154 6.23 -25.42 9.60
C SER A 154 6.85 -25.05 8.26
N ASP A 155 8.19 -24.92 8.20
CA ASP A 155 8.92 -24.46 7.01
C ASP A 155 8.30 -23.23 6.33
N LEU A 156 7.92 -22.24 7.14
CA LEU A 156 7.26 -20.98 6.70
C LEU A 156 5.88 -21.17 6.05
N SER A 157 5.29 -22.36 6.12
CA SER A 157 3.94 -22.67 5.64
C SER A 157 2.97 -22.59 6.82
N PRO A 158 1.88 -21.80 6.73
CA PRO A 158 0.90 -21.68 7.81
C PRO A 158 0.00 -22.92 7.85
N LEU A 159 -0.44 -23.30 9.05
CA LEU A 159 -1.48 -24.30 9.24
C LEU A 159 -2.86 -23.70 8.89
N VAL A 160 -3.58 -24.38 8.02
CA VAL A 160 -4.91 -23.99 7.54
C VAL A 160 -5.89 -25.15 7.65
N THR A 161 -7.16 -24.84 7.54
CA THR A 161 -8.26 -25.79 7.45
C THR A 161 -9.24 -25.36 6.36
N LEU A 162 -10.05 -26.28 5.87
CA LEU A 162 -11.13 -26.00 4.93
C LEU A 162 -12.42 -25.79 5.71
N SER A 163 -12.98 -24.59 5.67
CA SER A 163 -14.30 -24.35 6.24
C SER A 163 -15.37 -24.81 5.25
N GLY A 164 -16.19 -25.77 5.65
CA GLY A 164 -17.41 -26.14 4.93
C GLY A 164 -18.48 -25.09 5.23
N GLY A 165 -18.93 -24.35 4.21
CA GLY A 165 -20.05 -23.42 4.37
C GLY A 165 -21.28 -24.13 4.92
N ALA A 166 -21.98 -23.51 5.88
CA ALA A 166 -23.25 -24.00 6.41
C ALA A 166 -24.35 -24.15 5.32
N GLU A 167 -24.08 -23.65 4.11
CA GLU A 167 -24.92 -23.75 2.92
C GLU A 167 -24.22 -24.59 1.83
N LYS A 168 -24.95 -25.56 1.28
CA LYS A 168 -24.47 -26.55 0.26
C LYS A 168 -24.02 -25.92 -1.08
N SER A 169 -24.01 -24.59 -1.20
CA SER A 169 -23.73 -23.82 -2.41
C SER A 169 -22.41 -23.05 -2.38
N GLN A 170 -21.70 -22.96 -1.25
CA GLN A 170 -20.42 -22.26 -1.17
C GLN A 170 -19.24 -23.21 -1.40
N GLN A 171 -18.30 -22.80 -2.26
CA GLN A 171 -17.03 -23.50 -2.43
C GLN A 171 -16.25 -23.51 -1.09
N PRO A 172 -15.52 -24.59 -0.78
CA PRO A 172 -14.74 -24.67 0.45
C PRO A 172 -13.68 -23.56 0.46
N GLU A 173 -13.64 -22.79 1.54
CA GLU A 173 -12.72 -21.67 1.70
C GLU A 173 -11.56 -22.05 2.61
N VAL A 174 -10.33 -21.70 2.20
CA VAL A 174 -9.13 -21.90 3.01
C VAL A 174 -9.10 -20.85 4.12
N ARG A 175 -9.06 -21.30 5.37
CA ARG A 175 -9.02 -20.44 6.56
C ARG A 175 -7.85 -20.82 7.45
N LEU A 176 -7.31 -19.85 8.18
CA LEU A 176 -6.30 -20.12 9.20
C LEU A 176 -6.84 -21.04 10.29
N CYS A 177 -6.06 -22.08 10.62
CA CYS A 177 -6.33 -22.86 11.80
C CYS A 177 -5.89 -22.07 13.04
N ARG A 178 -6.86 -21.59 13.81
CA ARG A 178 -6.64 -20.78 15.03
C ARG A 178 -6.60 -21.71 16.23
N LEU A 179 -5.42 -21.89 16.79
CA LEU A 179 -5.18 -22.77 17.93
C LEU A 179 -5.24 -22.01 19.26
N ARG A 180 -5.46 -22.72 20.36
CA ARG A 180 -5.40 -22.23 21.74
C ARG A 180 -4.16 -22.75 22.45
N HIS A 181 -3.88 -22.21 23.64
CA HIS A 181 -2.73 -22.63 24.44
C HIS A 181 -2.67 -24.16 24.63
N LYS A 182 -3.81 -24.79 24.94
CA LYS A 182 -3.91 -26.25 25.14
C LYS A 182 -3.46 -27.07 23.92
N ASP A 183 -3.68 -26.56 22.72
CA ASP A 183 -3.34 -27.26 21.48
C ASP A 183 -1.83 -27.20 21.23
N VAL A 184 -1.17 -26.11 21.62
CA VAL A 184 0.25 -25.85 21.32
C VAL A 184 1.19 -26.19 22.47
N GLU A 185 0.71 -26.30 23.71
CA GLU A 185 1.52 -26.63 24.90
C GLU A 185 2.30 -27.94 24.72
N GLN A 186 1.64 -28.95 24.15
CA GLN A 186 2.28 -30.23 23.83
C GLN A 186 3.36 -30.09 22.75
N CYS A 187 3.15 -29.23 21.74
CA CYS A 187 4.17 -28.96 20.74
C CYS A 187 5.37 -28.24 21.34
N MET A 188 5.14 -27.25 22.19
CA MET A 188 6.21 -26.47 22.82
C MET A 188 7.06 -27.31 23.78
N SER A 189 6.44 -28.23 24.52
CA SER A 189 7.16 -29.14 25.44
C SER A 189 7.97 -30.23 24.73
N GLN A 190 7.57 -30.64 23.52
CA GLN A 190 8.20 -31.72 22.76
C GLN A 190 9.24 -31.24 21.74
N THR A 191 9.40 -29.93 21.56
CA THR A 191 10.26 -29.35 20.53
C THR A 191 11.51 -28.74 21.18
N GLU A 192 12.70 -29.17 20.75
CA GLU A 192 13.98 -28.63 21.24
C GLU A 192 14.24 -27.17 20.78
N GLU A 193 13.77 -26.81 19.58
CA GLU A 193 13.93 -25.46 19.00
C GLU A 193 12.62 -25.02 18.33
N PHE A 194 11.96 -24.00 18.90
CA PHE A 194 10.80 -23.34 18.31
C PHE A 194 11.02 -21.83 18.26
N THR A 195 10.29 -21.14 17.38
CA THR A 195 10.31 -19.67 17.31
C THR A 195 8.91 -19.15 17.59
N LEU A 196 8.78 -18.28 18.59
CA LEU A 196 7.52 -17.68 19.00
C LEU A 196 7.56 -16.17 18.75
N ILE A 197 6.55 -15.64 18.06
CA ILE A 197 6.46 -14.22 17.71
C ILE A 197 5.10 -13.69 18.12
N PHE A 198 5.08 -12.56 18.82
CA PHE A 198 3.86 -11.84 19.14
C PHE A 198 3.33 -11.10 17.90
N LEU A 199 2.09 -11.33 17.49
CA LEU A 199 1.53 -10.71 16.28
C LEU A 199 0.76 -9.43 16.59
N GLY A 200 0.12 -9.38 17.75
CA GLY A 200 -0.74 -8.28 18.18
C GLY A 200 -1.90 -8.79 19.05
N VAL A 201 -2.92 -7.96 19.19
CA VAL A 201 -4.17 -8.26 19.88
C VAL A 201 -5.37 -8.10 18.95
N ASP A 202 -6.42 -8.86 19.16
CA ASP A 202 -7.62 -8.87 18.32
C ASP A 202 -8.33 -7.49 18.30
N LEU A 203 -8.61 -6.95 17.10
CA LEU A 203 -9.33 -5.68 16.92
C LEU A 203 -10.83 -5.79 17.23
N GLN A 204 -11.45 -6.96 17.00
CA GLN A 204 -12.91 -7.11 17.06
C GLN A 204 -13.46 -7.04 18.50
N PHE A 205 -12.60 -7.28 19.50
CA PHE A 205 -12.99 -7.11 20.90
C PHE A 205 -13.05 -5.65 21.35
N HIS A 206 -12.24 -4.76 20.76
CA HIS A 206 -12.22 -3.35 21.15
C HIS A 206 -13.52 -2.62 20.75
N MET A 207 -14.14 -3.03 19.63
CA MET A 207 -15.45 -2.53 19.17
C MET A 207 -16.62 -3.05 20.03
N ASN A 208 -16.53 -4.26 20.59
CA ASN A 208 -17.57 -4.80 21.45
C ASN A 208 -17.46 -4.30 22.91
N LEU A 209 -16.27 -3.92 23.36
CA LEU A 209 -16.05 -3.29 24.67
C LEU A 209 -16.63 -1.87 24.75
N THR A 210 -16.54 -1.08 23.68
CA THR A 210 -17.19 0.25 23.62
C THR A 210 -18.71 0.15 23.65
N VAL A 211 -19.30 -0.93 23.09
CA VAL A 211 -20.75 -1.20 23.17
C VAL A 211 -21.14 -1.79 24.54
N ALA A 212 -20.32 -2.65 25.14
CA ALA A 212 -20.59 -3.25 26.45
C ALA A 212 -20.46 -2.25 27.62
N ALA A 213 -19.58 -1.26 27.51
CA ALA A 213 -19.47 -0.16 28.47
C ALA A 213 -20.75 0.69 28.55
N HIS A 214 -21.58 0.70 27.49
CA HIS A 214 -22.91 1.32 27.53
C HIS A 214 -24.01 0.43 28.15
N ASN A 215 -23.79 -0.88 28.30
CA ASN A 215 -24.79 -1.84 28.75
C ASN A 215 -24.48 -2.53 30.10
N GLY A 216 -23.48 -2.05 30.85
CA GLY A 216 -23.32 -2.39 32.27
C GLY A 216 -23.10 -3.86 32.61
N LYS A 217 -22.53 -4.67 31.69
CA LYS A 217 -22.15 -6.06 31.99
C LYS A 217 -20.70 -6.11 32.49
N VAL A 218 -20.55 -6.38 33.79
CA VAL A 218 -19.27 -6.65 34.46
C VAL A 218 -18.68 -7.96 33.94
N LEU A 219 -17.44 -7.93 33.46
CA LEU A 219 -16.63 -9.11 33.16
C LEU A 219 -15.83 -9.52 34.40
N GLN A 220 -15.64 -10.82 34.58
CA GLN A 220 -14.96 -11.47 35.71
C GLN A 220 -13.56 -10.87 35.99
N GLU A 221 -13.24 -10.77 37.28
CA GLU A 221 -12.17 -9.97 37.88
C GLU A 221 -10.71 -10.44 37.63
N ASP A 222 -10.46 -11.41 36.74
CA ASP A 222 -9.11 -12.00 36.55
C ASP A 222 -8.36 -11.52 35.27
N ASP A 223 -8.99 -10.72 34.40
CA ASP A 223 -8.46 -10.39 33.07
C ASP A 223 -8.10 -8.88 32.97
N GLU A 224 -6.99 -8.47 33.60
CA GLU A 224 -6.57 -7.07 33.83
C GLU A 224 -6.59 -6.11 32.61
N ASP A 225 -6.61 -6.60 31.37
CA ASP A 225 -6.72 -5.75 30.18
C ASP A 225 -7.73 -6.21 29.13
N GLY A 226 -8.36 -7.39 29.29
CA GLY A 226 -9.30 -7.96 28.33
C GLY A 226 -8.76 -8.18 26.91
N LEU A 227 -7.43 -8.10 26.70
CA LEU A 227 -6.83 -8.18 25.36
C LEU A 227 -6.59 -9.63 24.94
N ILE A 228 -7.11 -10.02 23.78
CA ILE A 228 -6.86 -11.34 23.19
C ILE A 228 -5.58 -11.28 22.35
N ALA A 229 -4.49 -11.84 22.88
CA ALA A 229 -3.20 -11.87 22.20
C ALA A 229 -3.15 -12.95 21.11
N TRP A 230 -2.39 -12.66 20.05
CA TRP A 230 -2.11 -13.57 18.95
C TRP A 230 -0.61 -13.82 18.83
N PHE A 231 -0.22 -15.08 18.64
CA PHE A 231 1.16 -15.48 18.42
C PHE A 231 1.32 -16.35 17.17
N ALA A 232 2.44 -16.20 16.47
CA ALA A 232 2.91 -17.18 15.49
C ALA A 232 3.91 -18.11 16.17
N LEU A 233 3.68 -19.42 16.05
CA LEU A 233 4.57 -20.46 16.55
C LEU A 233 5.13 -21.24 15.36
N SER A 234 6.44 -21.25 15.18
CA SER A 234 7.11 -22.10 14.19
C SER A 234 7.76 -23.28 14.88
N ILE A 235 7.46 -24.47 14.37
CA ILE A 235 7.98 -25.75 14.88
C ILE A 235 8.76 -26.49 13.79
N ASN A 236 9.58 -27.46 14.20
CA ASN A 236 10.31 -28.30 13.28
C ASN A 236 9.38 -29.28 12.50
N PRO A 237 9.80 -29.80 11.33
CA PRO A 237 8.99 -30.69 10.50
C PRO A 237 8.53 -31.97 11.23
N THR A 238 9.37 -32.56 12.09
CA THR A 238 9.04 -33.77 12.86
C THR A 238 7.84 -33.54 13.79
N SER A 239 7.81 -32.39 14.46
CA SER A 239 6.71 -32.01 15.36
C SER A 239 5.46 -31.63 14.57
N ALA A 240 5.65 -31.04 13.38
CA ALA A 240 4.56 -30.70 12.47
C ALA A 240 3.81 -31.95 11.95
N GLU A 241 4.53 -33.04 11.62
CA GLU A 241 3.91 -34.30 11.23
C GLU A 241 3.13 -34.95 12.39
N ARG A 242 3.68 -34.93 13.61
CA ARG A 242 2.95 -35.41 14.80
C ARG A 242 1.70 -34.59 15.07
N PHE A 243 1.75 -33.28 14.83
CA PHE A 243 0.58 -32.40 14.98
C PHE A 243 -0.50 -32.75 13.95
N LYS A 244 -0.13 -32.91 12.67
CA LYS A 244 -1.06 -33.32 11.60
C LYS A 244 -1.77 -34.64 11.91
N GLN A 245 -1.05 -35.63 12.46
CA GLN A 245 -1.63 -36.92 12.84
C GLN A 245 -2.75 -36.81 13.89
N LYS A 246 -2.76 -35.75 14.70
CA LYS A 246 -3.81 -35.49 15.69
C LYS A 246 -4.94 -34.60 15.18
N HIS A 247 -4.69 -33.86 14.11
CA HIS A 247 -5.59 -32.85 13.56
C HIS A 247 -5.77 -33.09 12.05
N GLU A 248 -6.54 -34.12 11.70
CA GLU A 248 -6.74 -34.57 10.31
C GLU A 248 -7.42 -33.51 9.43
N ASP A 249 -8.20 -32.60 10.02
CA ASP A 249 -8.90 -31.52 9.31
C ASP A 249 -7.99 -30.32 8.94
N CYS A 250 -6.71 -30.39 9.28
CA CYS A 250 -5.74 -29.31 9.11
C CYS A 250 -4.54 -29.74 8.28
N TYR A 251 -4.00 -28.82 7.49
CA TYR A 251 -2.79 -29.05 6.70
C TYR A 251 -1.95 -27.78 6.59
N PHE A 252 -0.66 -27.92 6.31
CA PHE A 252 0.22 -26.78 6.06
C PHE A 252 0.10 -26.33 4.60
N LEU A 253 -0.22 -25.05 4.38
CA LEU A 253 -0.49 -24.50 3.06
C LEU A 253 0.80 -24.33 2.24
N HIS A 254 0.97 -25.16 1.20
CA HIS A 254 2.13 -25.17 0.31
C HIS A 254 1.73 -25.55 -1.13
N PRO A 255 2.46 -25.11 -2.18
CA PRO A 255 3.54 -24.11 -2.13
C PRO A 255 3.02 -22.70 -1.85
N PRO A 256 3.82 -21.76 -1.30
CA PRO A 256 3.34 -20.44 -0.89
C PRO A 256 2.67 -19.63 -2.01
N MET A 257 3.21 -19.68 -3.23
CA MET A 257 2.62 -19.02 -4.41
C MET A 257 2.08 -20.09 -5.37
N PRO A 258 0.79 -20.03 -5.77
CA PRO A 258 -0.20 -19.00 -5.46
C PRO A 258 -1.06 -19.30 -4.21
N ALA A 259 -0.78 -20.36 -3.44
CA ALA A 259 -1.72 -20.86 -2.43
C ALA A 259 -2.07 -19.83 -1.33
N LEU A 260 -1.13 -18.97 -0.94
CA LEU A 260 -1.41 -17.88 0.02
C LEU A 260 -2.46 -16.88 -0.47
N LEU A 261 -2.71 -16.79 -1.78
CA LEU A 261 -3.77 -15.95 -2.36
C LEU A 261 -5.17 -16.54 -2.17
N GLN A 262 -5.29 -17.77 -1.67
CA GLN A 262 -6.58 -18.40 -1.34
C GLN A 262 -7.10 -17.96 0.04
N LEU A 263 -6.24 -17.35 0.87
CA LEU A 263 -6.64 -16.82 2.17
C LEU A 263 -7.42 -15.52 2.00
N PRO A 264 -8.42 -15.27 2.85
CA PRO A 264 -9.12 -13.98 2.88
C PRO A 264 -8.16 -12.86 3.28
N GLU A 265 -8.41 -11.64 2.79
CA GLU A 265 -7.46 -10.51 2.85
C GLU A 265 -6.95 -10.24 4.28
N ASN A 266 -7.85 -10.32 5.25
CA ASN A 266 -7.59 -10.06 6.66
C ASN A 266 -6.67 -11.12 7.30
N GLU A 267 -6.80 -12.39 6.93
CA GLU A 267 -5.94 -13.48 7.39
C GLU A 267 -4.61 -13.50 6.61
N ALA A 268 -4.67 -13.21 5.31
CA ALA A 268 -3.48 -13.08 4.47
C ALA A 268 -2.52 -12.00 5.02
N GLY A 269 -3.05 -10.88 5.52
CA GLY A 269 -2.25 -9.84 6.19
C GLY A 269 -1.54 -10.32 7.45
N VAL A 270 -2.22 -11.10 8.30
CA VAL A 270 -1.63 -11.69 9.51
C VAL A 270 -0.54 -12.72 9.14
N VAL A 271 -0.81 -13.57 8.14
CA VAL A 271 0.19 -14.53 7.62
C VAL A 271 1.39 -13.82 7.03
N ALA A 272 1.19 -12.74 6.27
CA ALA A 272 2.29 -11.97 5.70
C ALA A 272 3.22 -11.42 6.79
N GLN A 273 2.66 -10.92 7.90
CA GLN A 273 3.44 -10.48 9.07
C GLN A 273 4.21 -11.64 9.71
N ALA A 274 3.50 -12.71 10.08
CA ALA A 274 4.09 -13.87 10.76
C ALA A 274 5.20 -14.53 9.91
N ARG A 275 4.88 -14.85 8.66
CA ARG A 275 5.78 -15.53 7.73
C ARG A 275 7.03 -14.72 7.43
N SER A 276 6.93 -13.40 7.31
CA SER A 276 8.08 -12.52 7.05
C SER A 276 9.05 -12.49 8.23
N ILE A 277 8.53 -12.39 9.45
CA ILE A 277 9.36 -12.38 10.66
C ILE A 277 10.00 -13.76 10.88
N LEU A 278 9.25 -14.85 10.68
CA LEU A 278 9.80 -16.20 10.71
C LEU A 278 10.89 -16.43 9.65
N ALA A 279 10.69 -15.93 8.43
CA ALA A 279 11.69 -16.00 7.36
C ALA A 279 12.95 -15.19 7.70
N TRP A 280 12.79 -14.06 8.38
CA TRP A 280 13.92 -13.30 8.92
C TRP A 280 14.66 -14.11 9.98
N HIS A 281 13.95 -14.76 10.92
CA HIS A 281 14.60 -15.61 11.92
C HIS A 281 15.38 -16.78 11.30
N SER A 282 14.85 -17.41 10.26
CA SER A 282 15.50 -18.55 9.61
C SER A 282 16.77 -18.16 8.84
N ARG A 283 16.79 -16.97 8.22
CA ARG A 283 17.93 -16.51 7.40
C ARG A 283 18.97 -15.71 8.17
N TYR A 284 18.59 -14.97 9.21
CA TYR A 284 19.46 -14.05 9.94
C TYR A 284 19.83 -14.62 11.32
N ARG A 285 20.32 -15.86 11.38
CA ARG A 285 20.71 -16.51 12.67
C ARG A 285 21.93 -15.86 13.34
N PHE A 286 22.82 -15.27 12.56
CA PHE A 286 24.07 -14.66 13.04
C PHE A 286 24.07 -13.14 12.88
N CYS A 287 24.89 -12.48 13.70
CA CYS A 287 25.08 -11.03 13.68
C CYS A 287 25.75 -10.59 12.37
N PRO A 288 25.13 -9.71 11.57
CA PRO A 288 25.74 -9.23 10.32
C PRO A 288 27.05 -8.46 10.53
N THR A 289 27.24 -7.86 11.72
CA THR A 289 28.41 -7.01 12.01
C THR A 289 29.65 -7.82 12.38
N CYS A 290 29.50 -8.95 13.07
CA CYS A 290 30.65 -9.70 13.61
C CYS A 290 30.56 -11.23 13.47
N GLY A 291 29.49 -11.76 12.89
CA GLY A 291 29.29 -13.20 12.68
C GLY A 291 28.91 -14.03 13.92
N SER A 292 28.86 -13.43 15.11
CA SER A 292 28.49 -14.12 16.35
C SER A 292 27.01 -14.53 16.39
N ALA A 293 26.64 -15.44 17.28
CA ALA A 293 25.25 -15.82 17.50
C ALA A 293 24.39 -14.62 17.97
N THR A 294 23.07 -14.74 17.80
CA THR A 294 22.10 -13.73 18.24
C THR A 294 21.01 -14.36 19.10
N LYS A 295 20.47 -13.59 20.04
CA LYS A 295 19.28 -13.95 20.83
C LYS A 295 18.05 -13.17 20.35
N ILE A 296 16.89 -13.81 20.42
CA ILE A 296 15.60 -13.20 20.06
C ILE A 296 15.07 -12.39 21.26
N GLU A 297 14.64 -11.15 21.01
CA GLU A 297 14.10 -10.23 22.00
C GLU A 297 12.85 -9.51 21.44
N GLU A 298 12.24 -8.65 22.27
CA GLU A 298 11.09 -7.79 21.91
C GLU A 298 9.94 -8.55 21.23
N GLY A 299 9.50 -9.66 21.82
CA GLY A 299 8.40 -10.47 21.31
C GLY A 299 8.63 -11.05 19.91
N GLY A 300 9.89 -11.23 19.49
CA GLY A 300 10.28 -11.74 18.17
C GLY A 300 10.68 -10.66 17.16
N TYR A 301 10.71 -9.38 17.54
CA TYR A 301 11.00 -8.26 16.62
C TYR A 301 12.41 -7.72 16.76
N LYS A 302 13.27 -8.37 17.57
CA LYS A 302 14.65 -7.96 17.71
C LYS A 302 15.58 -9.15 17.84
N LYS A 303 16.77 -9.00 17.28
CA LYS A 303 17.91 -9.89 17.43
C LYS A 303 19.07 -9.10 18.02
N THR A 304 19.56 -9.55 19.15
CA THR A 304 20.66 -8.91 19.87
C THR A 304 21.88 -9.81 19.82
N CYS A 305 23.02 -9.25 19.42
CA CYS A 305 24.29 -9.96 19.36
C CYS A 305 24.69 -10.44 20.77
N VAL A 306 25.20 -11.67 20.88
CA VAL A 306 25.69 -12.19 22.18
C VAL A 306 27.09 -11.67 22.55
N LYS A 307 27.82 -11.10 21.58
CA LYS A 307 29.16 -10.56 21.78
C LYS A 307 29.07 -9.14 22.33
N GLU A 308 29.48 -8.94 23.59
CA GLU A 308 29.29 -7.70 24.37
C GLU A 308 29.97 -6.47 23.78
N ASP A 309 31.13 -6.63 23.14
CA ASP A 309 31.91 -5.57 22.49
C ASP A 309 31.50 -5.31 21.03
N CYS A 310 30.39 -5.89 20.56
CA CYS A 310 29.96 -5.74 19.17
C CYS A 310 29.44 -4.32 18.88
N PRO A 311 29.87 -3.65 17.79
CA PRO A 311 29.36 -2.33 17.40
C PRO A 311 27.84 -2.28 17.20
N SER A 312 27.21 -3.42 16.86
CA SER A 312 25.74 -3.52 16.74
C SER A 312 24.99 -3.21 18.05
N LEU A 313 25.66 -3.30 19.20
CA LEU A 313 25.10 -3.01 20.51
C LEU A 313 25.23 -1.53 20.91
N GLN A 314 25.99 -0.75 20.15
CA GLN A 314 26.28 0.66 20.43
C GLN A 314 25.37 1.57 19.59
N GLY A 315 24.21 1.94 20.14
CA GLY A 315 23.19 2.71 19.45
C GLY A 315 22.09 1.85 18.82
N VAL A 316 21.39 2.40 17.82
CA VAL A 316 20.26 1.72 17.16
C VAL A 316 20.64 1.42 15.71
N HIS A 317 20.77 0.13 15.38
CA HIS A 317 21.15 -0.33 14.05
C HIS A 317 20.07 -1.22 13.45
N ASN A 318 19.90 -1.15 12.13
CA ASN A 318 18.95 -1.99 11.40
C ASN A 318 19.29 -3.49 11.45
N THR A 319 20.54 -3.84 11.76
CA THR A 319 21.00 -5.23 11.91
C THR A 319 20.27 -5.99 13.02
N SER A 320 19.69 -5.28 13.99
CA SER A 320 18.95 -5.85 15.11
C SER A 320 17.48 -6.13 14.80
N TYR A 321 16.92 -5.55 13.74
CA TYR A 321 15.48 -5.60 13.50
C TYR A 321 15.16 -6.44 12.25
N PRO A 322 13.93 -6.98 12.15
CA PRO A 322 13.48 -7.58 10.91
C PRO A 322 13.69 -6.60 9.78
N ARG A 323 14.14 -7.12 8.64
CA ARG A 323 14.29 -6.35 7.42
C ARG A 323 12.99 -5.62 7.01
N VAL A 324 11.87 -6.02 7.66
CA VAL A 324 10.51 -5.50 7.51
C VAL A 324 9.73 -5.56 8.83
N VAL A 325 9.38 -4.41 9.41
CA VAL A 325 8.28 -4.32 10.38
C VAL A 325 7.45 -3.10 10.04
N LEU A 326 6.17 -3.30 9.76
CA LEU A 326 5.17 -2.23 9.75
C LEU A 326 5.09 -1.65 11.16
N GLN A 327 5.72 -0.49 11.37
CA GLN A 327 5.52 0.32 12.56
C GLN A 327 4.95 1.69 12.17
N LYS A 328 3.90 2.09 12.87
CA LYS A 328 3.29 3.41 12.74
C LYS A 328 4.22 4.41 13.44
N LEU A 329 5.03 5.17 12.67
CA LEU A 329 5.79 6.28 13.21
C LEU A 329 4.88 7.50 13.33
N LYS A 330 4.95 8.21 14.47
CA LYS A 330 4.04 9.30 14.87
C LYS A 330 4.06 10.52 13.91
N TYR A 331 5.03 10.60 13.00
CA TYR A 331 5.26 11.74 12.10
C TYR A 331 5.58 11.35 10.63
N VAL A 332 5.50 10.06 10.28
CA VAL A 332 5.71 9.59 8.90
C VAL A 332 4.50 8.75 8.51
N PRO A 333 3.81 9.04 7.39
CA PRO A 333 2.72 8.20 6.94
C PRO A 333 3.32 6.85 6.51
N PHE A 334 3.26 5.88 7.41
CA PHE A 334 3.42 4.44 7.17
C PHE A 334 4.54 4.04 6.21
N MET A 335 5.78 3.95 6.71
CA MET A 335 6.88 3.36 5.94
C MET A 335 6.89 1.83 6.15
N SER A 336 6.33 1.11 5.18
CA SER A 336 6.45 -0.34 5.08
C SER A 336 7.77 -0.67 4.40
N ILE A 337 8.84 -0.92 5.15
CA ILE A 337 10.11 -1.32 4.55
C ILE A 337 10.11 -2.83 4.39
N THR A 338 9.30 -3.37 3.46
CA THR A 338 9.76 -4.61 2.82
C THR A 338 11.05 -4.30 2.06
N ASP A 339 11.77 -5.30 1.54
CA ASP A 339 12.58 -5.00 0.34
C ASP A 339 11.60 -4.33 -0.64
N PRO A 340 11.68 -2.99 -0.87
CA PRO A 340 10.55 -2.25 -1.41
C PRO A 340 10.45 -2.65 -2.87
N VAL A 341 9.28 -3.12 -3.30
CA VAL A 341 9.06 -3.55 -4.67
C VAL A 341 8.06 -2.60 -5.31
N VAL A 342 8.48 -1.93 -6.38
CA VAL A 342 7.54 -1.28 -7.30
C VAL A 342 6.96 -2.33 -8.23
N ILE A 343 5.64 -2.29 -8.41
CA ILE A 343 4.93 -3.04 -9.45
C ILE A 343 4.12 -2.02 -10.24
N MET A 344 4.36 -1.95 -11.55
CA MET A 344 3.84 -0.85 -12.38
C MET A 344 3.03 -1.37 -13.56
N GLN A 345 1.81 -0.84 -13.69
CA GLN A 345 1.03 -0.94 -14.90
C GLN A 345 1.45 0.19 -15.84
N VAL A 346 2.22 -0.15 -16.87
CA VAL A 346 2.69 0.83 -17.86
C VAL A 346 1.64 0.97 -18.95
N ILE A 347 1.08 2.17 -19.09
CA ILE A 347 0.05 2.50 -20.08
C ILE A 347 0.75 3.07 -21.33
N HIS A 348 0.38 2.55 -22.51
CA HIS A 348 0.92 3.05 -23.77
C HIS A 348 0.45 4.49 -24.03
N PRO A 349 1.23 5.35 -24.72
CA PRO A 349 0.86 6.76 -24.93
C PRO A 349 -0.47 7.02 -25.67
N ASP A 350 -1.04 6.03 -26.36
CA ASP A 350 -2.37 6.12 -26.97
C ASP A 350 -3.53 5.87 -25.99
N GLY A 351 -3.24 5.41 -24.77
CA GLY A 351 -4.22 5.08 -23.73
C GLY A 351 -4.95 3.75 -23.91
N ASN A 352 -4.73 3.02 -25.00
CA ASN A 352 -5.51 1.82 -25.35
C ASN A 352 -4.76 0.51 -25.10
N HIS A 353 -3.46 0.57 -24.83
CA HIS A 353 -2.63 -0.61 -24.61
C HIS A 353 -1.85 -0.50 -23.30
N CYS A 354 -1.36 -1.65 -22.83
CA CYS A 354 -0.52 -1.69 -21.65
C CYS A 354 0.63 -2.69 -21.84
N LEU A 355 1.77 -2.40 -21.21
CA LEU A 355 2.95 -3.25 -21.30
C LEU A 355 2.93 -4.28 -20.16
N LEU A 356 3.02 -5.56 -20.55
CA LEU A 356 3.18 -6.68 -19.63
C LEU A 356 4.45 -7.45 -19.98
N GLY A 357 5.02 -8.13 -19.00
CA GLY A 357 6.21 -8.96 -19.15
C GLY A 357 6.00 -10.36 -18.58
N ARG A 358 6.96 -11.25 -18.87
CA ARG A 358 7.04 -12.58 -18.25
C ARG A 358 8.49 -12.97 -18.03
N GLN A 359 8.74 -13.68 -16.93
CA GLN A 359 10.01 -14.37 -16.75
C GLN A 359 9.98 -15.76 -17.39
N LYS A 360 11.17 -16.27 -17.74
CA LYS A 360 11.33 -17.62 -18.33
C LYS A 360 10.68 -18.72 -17.49
N ARG A 361 10.70 -18.57 -16.16
CA ARG A 361 10.15 -19.53 -15.19
C ARG A 361 8.62 -19.51 -15.03
N PHE A 362 7.93 -18.53 -15.61
CA PHE A 362 6.47 -18.41 -15.44
C PHE A 362 5.72 -19.45 -16.27
N PRO A 363 4.52 -19.89 -15.82
CA PRO A 363 3.65 -20.76 -16.61
C PRO A 363 3.48 -20.23 -18.05
N PRO A 364 3.46 -21.09 -19.07
CA PRO A 364 3.23 -20.67 -20.45
C PRO A 364 1.94 -19.84 -20.58
N GLY A 365 2.00 -18.73 -21.33
CA GLY A 365 0.85 -17.83 -21.50
C GLY A 365 0.58 -16.85 -20.35
N MET A 366 1.25 -16.99 -19.20
CA MET A 366 1.13 -16.03 -18.10
C MET A 366 1.99 -14.78 -18.35
N PHE A 367 1.37 -13.61 -18.28
CA PHE A 367 1.98 -12.28 -18.31
C PHE A 367 1.49 -11.48 -17.11
N THR A 368 2.32 -10.56 -16.61
CA THR A 368 1.98 -9.68 -15.48
C THR A 368 2.68 -8.33 -15.62
N CYS A 369 2.33 -7.39 -14.75
CA CYS A 369 3.00 -6.11 -14.62
C CYS A 369 4.51 -6.30 -14.40
N LEU A 370 5.28 -5.31 -14.85
CA LEU A 370 6.70 -5.24 -14.52
C LEU A 370 6.86 -4.93 -13.03
N ALA A 371 7.91 -5.46 -12.42
CA ALA A 371 8.23 -5.20 -11.02
C ALA A 371 9.75 -5.22 -10.78
N GLY A 372 10.20 -4.46 -9.79
CA GLY A 372 11.61 -4.35 -9.41
C GLY A 372 11.79 -3.85 -7.98
N PHE A 373 12.93 -4.15 -7.37
CA PHE A 373 13.28 -3.55 -6.07
C PHE A 373 13.63 -2.08 -6.26
N VAL A 374 13.26 -1.26 -5.28
CA VAL A 374 13.74 0.13 -5.15
C VAL A 374 15.17 0.10 -4.64
N GLU A 375 16.07 0.83 -5.31
CA GLU A 375 17.47 0.92 -4.92
C GLU A 375 17.70 1.99 -3.82
N PRO A 376 18.79 1.87 -3.03
CA PRO A 376 19.11 2.88 -2.03
C PRO A 376 19.34 4.27 -2.65
N GLY A 377 18.49 5.23 -2.28
CA GLY A 377 18.60 6.62 -2.73
C GLY A 377 17.64 7.01 -3.86
N GLU A 378 16.80 6.08 -4.33
CA GLU A 378 15.71 6.35 -5.28
C GLU A 378 14.43 6.92 -4.65
#